data_AF-A0A285D5S5-F1
#
_entry.id   AF-A0A285D5S5-F1
#
_cell.length_a   1.000
_cell.length_b   1.000
_cell.length_c   1.000
_cell.angle_alpha   90.00
_cell.angle_beta   90.00
_cell.angle_gamma   90.00
#
_symmetry.space_group_name_H-M   'P 1'
#
loop_
_entity.id
_entity.type
_entity.pdbx_description
1 polymer ?
#
loop_
_entity_poly.entity_id
_entity_poly.type
_entity_poly.pdbx_seq_one_letter_code
_entity_poly.pdbx_strand_id
1 'polypeptide(L)'
;MSKSVIHIFFVLLIVLTFTSACSSIIPHNPYTGQQLVIGIIGDAPTQIENERIKFKSLTFDDLIKNDYKKLDAIFIMNDQLAEASKNKYSKIYTDIQIPIIFIGAHNSVPFTTDDIYRGEGDFVKGMPYASGLIQGKGYNLTIYNDIETRDTIELFYSDLFRLIEKND
;
A
#
# COMPACT_ATOMS: atom_id res chain seq x y z
N MET A 1 -20.71 58.06 8.59
CA MET A 1 -19.77 57.02 8.11
C MET A 1 -19.69 57.14 6.59
N SER A 2 -18.49 57.37 6.03
CA SER A 2 -18.34 57.56 4.57
C SER A 2 -18.74 56.30 3.81
N LYS A 3 -19.43 56.43 2.67
CA LYS A 3 -19.81 55.30 1.81
C LYS A 3 -18.61 54.41 1.47
N SER A 4 -17.42 54.97 1.37
CA SER A 4 -16.17 54.25 1.09
C SER A 4 -15.74 53.31 2.23
N VAL A 5 -16.02 53.66 3.50
CA VAL A 5 -15.68 52.82 4.66
C VAL A 5 -16.60 51.59 4.74
N ILE A 6 -17.87 51.76 4.37
CA ILE A 6 -18.85 50.66 4.31
C ILE A 6 -18.51 49.68 3.19
N HIS A 7 -18.04 50.16 2.04
CA HIS A 7 -17.62 49.30 0.92
C HIS A 7 -16.36 48.48 1.27
N ILE A 8 -15.36 49.09 1.92
CA ILE A 8 -14.16 48.38 2.37
C ILE A 8 -14.51 47.27 3.37
N PHE A 9 -15.45 47.54 4.29
CA PHE A 9 -15.91 46.55 5.25
C PHE A 9 -16.66 45.38 4.60
N PHE A 10 -17.49 45.65 3.59
CA PHE A 10 -18.20 44.62 2.83
C PHE A 10 -17.26 43.75 1.98
N VAL A 11 -16.23 44.35 1.37
CA VAL A 11 -15.21 43.60 0.61
C VAL A 11 -14.37 42.71 1.53
N LEU A 12 -14.00 43.20 2.73
CA LEU A 12 -13.27 42.41 3.73
C LEU A 12 -14.08 41.19 4.23
N LEU A 13 -15.39 41.36 4.39
CA LEU A 13 -16.31 40.30 4.83
C LEU A 13 -16.46 39.19 3.77
N ILE A 14 -16.44 39.54 2.48
CA ILE A 14 -16.54 38.59 1.36
C ILE A 14 -15.23 37.79 1.18
N VAL A 15 -14.08 38.39 1.49
CA VAL A 15 -12.77 37.71 1.44
C VAL A 15 -12.63 36.65 2.55
N LEU A 16 -13.34 36.82 3.69
CA LEU A 16 -13.31 35.89 4.82
C LEU A 16 -14.16 34.61 4.63
N THR A 17 -15.01 34.52 3.61
CA THR A 17 -15.90 33.37 3.43
C THR A 17 -15.36 32.25 2.53
N PHE A 18 -14.12 32.36 2.03
CA PHE A 18 -13.54 31.37 1.09
C PHE A 18 -12.54 30.39 1.71
N THR A 19 -12.43 30.30 3.03
CA THR A 19 -11.63 29.25 3.67
C THR A 19 -12.52 28.05 4.02
N SER A 20 -12.94 27.29 3.02
CA SER A 20 -13.41 25.91 3.25
C SER A 20 -12.19 25.08 3.63
N ALA A 21 -11.88 25.02 4.93
CA ALA A 21 -10.97 24.04 5.48
C ALA A 21 -11.62 22.67 5.27
N CYS A 22 -11.26 22.00 4.17
CA CYS A 22 -11.62 20.60 3.96
C CYS A 22 -10.90 19.81 5.06
N SER A 23 -11.59 19.53 6.17
CA SER A 23 -11.11 18.55 7.14
C SER A 23 -11.11 17.20 6.42
N SER A 24 -9.93 16.70 6.09
CA SER A 24 -9.76 15.38 5.50
C SER A 24 -10.04 14.32 6.56
N ILE A 25 -11.32 14.00 6.76
CA ILE A 25 -11.73 12.86 7.57
C ILE A 25 -11.22 11.60 6.85
N ILE A 26 -10.39 10.81 7.53
CA ILE A 26 -9.93 9.52 7.02
C ILE A 26 -11.13 8.57 7.07
N PRO A 27 -11.49 7.90 5.97
CA PRO A 27 -12.57 6.92 5.99
C PRO A 27 -12.25 5.78 6.96
N HIS A 28 -13.13 5.53 7.94
CA HIS A 28 -13.05 4.33 8.75
C HIS A 28 -13.79 3.20 8.05
N ASN A 29 -13.04 2.28 7.45
CA ASN A 29 -13.59 1.16 6.67
C ASN A 29 -12.74 -0.10 6.88
N PRO A 30 -12.88 -0.81 8.02
CA PRO A 30 -12.12 -2.03 8.28
C PRO A 30 -12.53 -3.15 7.31
N TYR A 31 -11.58 -4.02 6.97
CA TYR A 31 -11.86 -5.22 6.18
C TYR A 31 -12.72 -6.22 6.99
N THR A 32 -13.83 -6.65 6.41
CA THR A 32 -14.82 -7.56 7.02
C THR A 32 -15.20 -8.72 6.09
N GLY A 33 -14.41 -8.93 5.02
CA GLY A 33 -14.64 -9.98 4.03
C GLY A 33 -14.28 -11.38 4.52
N GLN A 34 -14.00 -12.28 3.57
CA GLN A 34 -13.62 -13.65 3.86
C GLN A 34 -12.30 -13.76 4.61
N GLN A 35 -12.06 -14.93 5.20
CA GLN A 35 -10.79 -15.20 5.85
C GLN A 35 -9.68 -15.34 4.80
N LEU A 36 -8.57 -14.61 4.98
CA LEU A 36 -7.42 -14.67 4.10
C LEU A 36 -6.19 -15.22 4.83
N VAL A 37 -5.40 -16.04 4.15
CA VAL A 37 -4.09 -16.56 4.57
C VAL A 37 -3.01 -15.93 3.69
N ILE A 38 -2.24 -15.03 4.30
CA ILE A 38 -1.23 -14.24 3.60
C ILE A 38 0.15 -14.73 4.01
N GLY A 39 0.98 -15.09 3.04
CA GLY A 39 2.40 -15.37 3.26
C GLY A 39 3.17 -14.08 3.52
N ILE A 40 4.06 -14.06 4.51
CA ILE A 40 4.93 -12.91 4.79
C ILE A 40 6.40 -13.33 4.74
N ILE A 41 7.20 -12.64 3.94
CA ILE A 41 8.66 -12.68 3.98
C ILE A 41 9.16 -11.35 4.56
N GLY A 42 9.80 -11.41 5.72
CA GLY A 42 10.22 -10.25 6.52
C GLY A 42 9.36 -10.03 7.75
N ASP A 43 9.45 -8.83 8.33
CA ASP A 43 8.75 -8.49 9.56
C ASP A 43 7.25 -8.19 9.32
N ALA A 44 6.37 -8.97 9.95
CA ALA A 44 4.93 -8.76 9.83
C ALA A 44 4.51 -7.37 10.34
N PRO A 45 3.51 -6.72 9.71
CA PRO A 45 3.04 -5.41 10.15
C PRO A 45 2.39 -5.53 11.53
N THR A 46 3.04 -4.98 12.56
CA THR A 46 2.58 -5.07 13.96
C THR A 46 1.37 -4.18 14.27
N GLN A 47 1.10 -3.20 13.42
CA GLN A 47 0.04 -2.21 13.60
C GLN A 47 -1.31 -2.67 13.01
N ILE A 48 -1.35 -3.83 12.35
CA ILE A 48 -2.53 -4.33 11.65
C ILE A 48 -3.13 -5.51 12.40
N GLU A 49 -4.22 -5.25 13.10
CA GLU A 49 -5.01 -6.27 13.78
C GLU A 49 -6.33 -6.49 13.03
N ASN A 50 -6.49 -7.67 12.41
CA ASN A 50 -7.74 -8.07 11.78
C ASN A 50 -7.96 -9.58 11.95
N GLU A 51 -9.07 -9.97 12.60
CA GLU A 51 -9.42 -11.37 12.89
C GLU A 51 -9.62 -12.24 11.64
N ARG A 52 -9.87 -11.63 10.47
CA ARG A 52 -10.03 -12.32 9.19
C ARG A 52 -8.70 -12.61 8.50
N ILE A 53 -7.59 -12.08 9.01
CA ILE A 53 -6.29 -12.19 8.35
C ILE A 53 -5.37 -13.09 9.16
N LYS A 54 -4.85 -14.13 8.51
CA LYS A 54 -3.84 -15.00 9.08
C LYS A 54 -2.53 -14.84 8.32
N PHE A 55 -1.52 -14.29 8.99
CA PHE A 55 -0.18 -14.24 8.44
C PHE A 55 0.55 -15.57 8.67
N LYS A 56 1.12 -16.13 7.60
CA LYS A 56 2.03 -17.28 7.63
C LYS A 56 3.44 -16.79 7.28
N SER A 57 4.39 -16.94 8.19
CA SER A 57 5.78 -16.65 7.88
C SER A 57 6.27 -17.57 6.75
N LEU A 58 7.01 -16.97 5.82
CA LEU A 58 7.65 -17.60 4.68
C LEU A 58 9.10 -17.16 4.59
N THR A 59 9.88 -17.97 3.89
CA THR A 59 11.20 -17.61 3.40
C THR A 59 11.20 -17.58 1.87
N PHE A 60 12.24 -17.00 1.27
CA PHE A 60 12.42 -17.09 -0.19
C PHE A 60 12.58 -18.53 -0.68
N ASP A 61 13.14 -19.43 0.14
CA ASP A 61 13.25 -20.86 -0.20
C ASP A 61 11.89 -21.54 -0.32
N ASP A 62 10.89 -21.08 0.46
CA ASP A 62 9.52 -21.61 0.37
C ASP A 62 8.84 -21.21 -0.95
N LEU A 63 9.20 -20.05 -1.50
CA LEU A 63 8.78 -19.64 -2.84
C LEU A 63 9.33 -20.57 -3.92
N ILE A 64 10.63 -20.91 -3.82
CA ILE A 64 11.31 -21.82 -4.77
C ILE A 64 10.67 -23.21 -4.74
N LYS A 65 10.25 -23.67 -3.56
CA LYS A 65 9.58 -24.98 -3.36
C LYS A 65 8.10 -24.98 -3.78
N ASN A 66 7.55 -23.83 -4.16
CA ASN A 66 6.13 -23.66 -4.45
C ASN A 66 5.19 -23.98 -3.25
N ASP A 67 5.62 -23.71 -2.01
CA ASP A 67 4.79 -23.89 -0.80
C ASP A 67 3.76 -22.75 -0.58
N TYR A 68 3.45 -22.00 -1.64
CA TYR A 68 2.47 -20.90 -1.62
C TYR A 68 1.09 -21.28 -2.16
N LYS A 69 0.88 -22.54 -2.57
CA LYS A 69 -0.38 -22.99 -3.23
C LYS A 69 -1.65 -22.92 -2.37
N LYS A 70 -1.53 -22.62 -1.08
CA LYS A 70 -2.65 -22.50 -0.13
C LYS A 70 -2.74 -21.09 0.47
N LEU A 71 -2.08 -20.13 -0.15
CA LEU A 71 -2.05 -18.74 0.27
C LEU A 71 -2.84 -17.94 -0.74
N ASP A 72 -3.51 -16.90 -0.26
CA ASP A 72 -4.31 -16.02 -1.11
C ASP A 72 -3.45 -14.86 -1.63
N ALA A 73 -2.35 -14.56 -0.94
CA ALA A 73 -1.34 -13.60 -1.38
C ALA A 73 0.01 -13.81 -0.68
N ILE A 74 1.04 -13.15 -1.18
CA ILE A 74 2.36 -13.06 -0.54
C ILE A 74 2.76 -11.60 -0.38
N PHE A 75 3.15 -11.20 0.83
CA PHE A 75 3.77 -9.92 1.11
C PHE A 75 5.27 -10.11 1.29
N ILE A 76 6.04 -9.29 0.58
CA ILE A 76 7.46 -9.09 0.81
C ILE A 76 7.60 -7.73 1.47
N MET A 77 8.11 -7.72 2.69
CA MET A 77 8.19 -6.55 3.54
C MET A 77 9.43 -5.70 3.20
N ASN A 78 9.42 -4.45 3.63
CA ASN A 78 10.42 -3.44 3.26
C ASN A 78 11.86 -3.91 3.54
N ASP A 79 12.07 -4.58 4.68
CA ASP A 79 13.35 -5.14 5.12
C ASP A 79 13.91 -6.27 4.23
N GLN A 80 13.09 -6.80 3.31
CA GLN A 80 13.44 -7.89 2.41
C GLN A 80 13.46 -7.48 0.93
N LEU A 81 13.16 -6.22 0.59
CA LEU A 81 13.06 -5.79 -0.82
C LEU A 81 14.40 -5.86 -1.56
N ALA A 82 15.51 -5.55 -0.88
CA ALA A 82 16.84 -5.69 -1.46
C ALA A 82 17.14 -7.15 -1.87
N GLU A 83 16.80 -8.14 -1.03
CA GLU A 83 16.93 -9.55 -1.37
C GLU A 83 15.95 -9.95 -2.48
N ALA A 84 14.69 -9.51 -2.38
CA ALA A 84 13.65 -9.80 -3.36
C ALA A 84 13.99 -9.31 -4.77
N SER A 85 14.74 -8.21 -4.89
CA SER A 85 15.18 -7.68 -6.18
C SER A 85 16.22 -8.53 -6.91
N LYS A 86 16.76 -9.58 -6.27
CA LYS A 86 17.72 -10.46 -6.94
C LYS A 86 17.05 -11.22 -8.08
N ASN A 87 17.65 -11.15 -9.26
CA ASN A 87 17.10 -11.69 -10.52
C ASN A 87 16.67 -13.16 -10.44
N LYS A 88 17.27 -13.96 -9.53
CA LYS A 88 16.89 -15.36 -9.28
C LYS A 88 15.42 -15.57 -8.91
N TYR A 89 14.72 -14.55 -8.40
CA TYR A 89 13.31 -14.64 -8.02
C TYR A 89 12.34 -14.07 -9.07
N SER A 90 12.83 -13.30 -10.06
CA SER A 90 11.99 -12.58 -11.02
C SER A 90 11.00 -13.48 -11.77
N LYS A 91 11.48 -14.66 -12.20
CA LYS A 91 10.65 -15.66 -12.87
C LYS A 91 9.57 -16.23 -11.95
N ILE A 92 9.88 -16.44 -10.66
CA ILE A 92 8.91 -16.94 -9.69
C ILE A 92 7.76 -15.93 -9.55
N TYR A 93 8.07 -14.64 -9.43
CA TYR A 93 7.06 -13.60 -9.27
C TYR A 93 6.21 -13.34 -10.52
N THR A 94 6.72 -13.67 -11.70
CA THR A 94 5.98 -13.53 -12.96
C THR A 94 5.15 -14.76 -13.29
N ASP A 95 5.56 -15.95 -12.83
CA ASP A 95 4.85 -17.22 -13.04
C ASP A 95 3.79 -17.51 -11.94
N ILE A 96 3.91 -16.90 -10.76
CA ILE A 96 2.99 -17.11 -9.64
C ILE A 96 1.57 -16.63 -9.98
N GLN A 97 0.58 -17.42 -9.57
CA GLN A 97 -0.84 -17.16 -9.90
C GLN A 97 -1.55 -16.28 -8.86
N ILE A 98 -1.04 -16.24 -7.63
CA ILE A 98 -1.58 -15.43 -6.55
C ILE A 98 -0.89 -14.06 -6.49
N PRO A 99 -1.57 -13.01 -5.99
CA PRO A 99 -0.96 -11.70 -5.75
C PRO A 99 0.35 -11.78 -4.96
N ILE A 100 1.36 -11.05 -5.43
CA ILE A 100 2.58 -10.77 -4.66
C ILE A 100 2.74 -9.25 -4.52
N ILE A 101 2.87 -8.79 -3.27
CA ILE A 101 2.90 -7.36 -2.93
C ILE A 101 4.22 -7.05 -2.23
N PHE A 102 4.92 -6.04 -2.72
CA PHE A 102 6.18 -5.52 -2.22
C PHE A 102 5.88 -4.25 -1.40
N ILE A 103 5.77 -4.40 -0.08
CA ILE A 103 5.42 -3.31 0.85
C ILE A 103 6.63 -2.40 1.02
N GLY A 104 6.48 -1.11 0.74
CA GLY A 104 7.57 -0.12 0.70
C GLY A 104 8.14 0.12 -0.69
N ALA A 105 7.85 -0.74 -1.67
CA ALA A 105 8.36 -0.57 -3.03
C ALA A 105 7.53 0.41 -3.85
N HIS A 106 8.17 1.42 -4.43
CA HIS A 106 7.51 2.42 -5.27
C HIS A 106 7.13 1.93 -6.67
N ASN A 107 7.65 0.80 -7.14
CA ASN A 107 7.26 0.15 -8.39
C ASN A 107 7.76 -1.30 -8.42
N SER A 108 7.17 -2.11 -9.30
CA SER A 108 7.46 -3.56 -9.38
C SER A 108 8.57 -3.93 -10.37
N VAL A 109 9.17 -2.96 -11.08
CA VAL A 109 10.11 -3.22 -12.19
C VAL A 109 11.38 -3.95 -11.72
N PRO A 110 12.03 -3.56 -10.61
CA PRO A 110 13.23 -4.24 -10.10
C PRO A 110 13.00 -5.68 -9.64
N PHE A 111 11.76 -6.12 -9.48
CA PHE A 111 11.46 -7.50 -9.10
C PHE A 111 11.13 -8.38 -10.31
N THR A 112 10.91 -7.80 -11.49
CA THR A 112 10.50 -8.55 -12.70
C THR A 112 11.52 -8.48 -13.83
N THR A 113 12.55 -7.66 -13.67
CA THR A 113 13.58 -7.41 -14.68
C THR A 113 14.95 -7.37 -14.01
N ASP A 114 16.02 -7.23 -14.81
CA ASP A 114 17.39 -7.07 -14.31
C ASP A 114 17.70 -5.62 -13.85
N ASP A 115 16.68 -4.77 -13.65
CA ASP A 115 16.88 -3.40 -13.18
C ASP A 115 17.34 -3.39 -11.71
N ILE A 116 18.16 -2.40 -11.38
CA ILE A 116 18.71 -2.25 -10.04
C ILE A 116 17.62 -1.66 -9.15
N TYR A 117 17.26 -2.39 -8.10
CA TYR A 117 16.47 -1.84 -7.03
C TYR A 117 17.29 -0.77 -6.30
N ARG A 118 16.82 0.49 -6.37
CA ARG A 118 17.47 1.66 -5.78
C ARG A 118 16.77 2.19 -4.54
N GLY A 119 15.72 1.52 -4.08
CA GLY A 119 14.84 2.01 -3.02
C GLY A 119 15.04 1.31 -1.69
N GLU A 120 15.90 1.80 -0.83
CA GLU A 120 15.61 1.69 0.61
C GLU A 120 15.30 3.09 1.06
N GLY A 121 14.14 3.28 1.68
CA GLY A 121 13.81 4.59 2.21
C GLY A 121 12.35 4.71 2.57
N ASP A 122 12.13 5.44 3.64
CA ASP A 122 10.85 5.80 4.23
C ASP A 122 9.81 6.24 3.19
N PHE A 123 8.55 6.28 3.62
CA PHE A 123 7.46 6.79 2.81
C PHE A 123 7.80 8.13 2.14
N VAL A 124 7.64 8.17 0.81
CA VAL A 124 7.80 9.39 0.00
C VAL A 124 6.43 9.83 -0.49
N LYS A 125 6.02 11.04 -0.11
CA LYS A 125 4.75 11.63 -0.55
C LYS A 125 4.67 11.67 -2.09
N GLY A 126 3.55 11.20 -2.63
CA GLY A 126 3.29 11.14 -4.07
C GLY A 126 3.93 9.93 -4.77
N MET A 127 4.63 9.07 -4.04
CA MET A 127 5.11 7.78 -4.53
C MET A 127 4.22 6.65 -4.00
N PRO A 128 4.12 5.52 -4.70
CA PRO A 128 3.40 4.35 -4.19
C PRO A 128 3.98 3.88 -2.85
N TYR A 129 3.08 3.53 -1.93
CA TYR A 129 3.44 2.94 -0.64
C TYR A 129 3.81 1.46 -0.79
N ALA A 130 3.17 0.79 -1.75
CA ALA A 130 3.54 -0.55 -2.17
C ALA A 130 3.36 -0.69 -3.68
N SER A 131 3.99 -1.72 -4.22
CA SER A 131 3.71 -2.19 -5.57
C SER A 131 3.52 -3.68 -5.55
N GLY A 132 2.92 -4.25 -6.58
CA GLY A 132 2.67 -5.69 -6.60
C GLY A 132 2.46 -6.22 -8.00
N LEU A 133 2.44 -7.54 -8.11
CA LEU A 133 2.07 -8.26 -9.31
C LEU A 133 0.81 -9.07 -9.02
N ILE A 134 -0.22 -8.87 -9.85
CA ILE A 134 -1.43 -9.69 -9.84
C ILE A 134 -1.55 -10.28 -11.23
N GLN A 135 -1.45 -11.61 -11.32
CA GLN A 135 -1.43 -12.35 -12.60
C GLN A 135 -0.37 -11.79 -13.58
N GLY A 136 0.83 -11.51 -13.07
CA GLY A 136 1.96 -10.96 -13.83
C GLY A 136 1.83 -9.48 -14.23
N LYS A 137 0.74 -8.79 -13.90
CA LYS A 137 0.57 -7.36 -14.17
C LYS A 137 0.98 -6.52 -12.97
N GLY A 138 1.76 -5.47 -13.20
CA GLY A 138 2.20 -4.52 -12.17
C GLY A 138 1.07 -3.60 -11.68
N TYR A 139 1.01 -3.41 -10.37
CA TYR A 139 0.11 -2.48 -9.69
C TYR A 139 0.90 -1.59 -8.73
N ASN A 140 0.49 -0.32 -8.64
CA ASN A 140 0.99 0.62 -7.65
C ASN A 140 -0.15 0.93 -6.67
N LEU A 141 0.17 0.91 -5.38
CA LEU A 141 -0.79 1.04 -4.30
C LEU A 141 -0.35 2.19 -3.39
N THR A 142 -1.23 3.16 -3.19
CA THR A 142 -0.96 4.39 -2.43
C THR A 142 -1.74 4.42 -1.13
N ILE A 143 -1.20 5.09 -0.12
CA ILE A 143 -1.94 5.40 1.11
C ILE A 143 -2.86 6.60 0.90
N TYR A 144 -3.95 6.69 1.67
CA TYR A 144 -4.94 7.75 1.51
C TYR A 144 -4.32 9.15 1.67
N ASN A 145 -4.53 10.01 0.67
CA ASN A 145 -3.98 11.37 0.57
C ASN A 145 -2.44 11.47 0.65
N ASP A 146 -1.71 10.38 0.44
CA ASP A 146 -0.25 10.33 0.61
C ASP A 146 0.20 10.84 1.99
N ILE A 147 -0.53 10.44 3.03
CA ILE A 147 -0.24 10.76 4.43
C ILE A 147 -0.01 9.46 5.17
N GLU A 148 1.18 9.30 5.77
CA GLU A 148 1.52 8.12 6.56
C GLU A 148 1.15 8.35 8.04
N THR A 149 0.01 7.79 8.44
CA THR A 149 -0.42 7.69 9.83
C THR A 149 -0.94 6.28 10.08
N ARG A 150 -1.08 5.89 11.36
CA ARG A 150 -1.66 4.60 11.73
C ARG A 150 -3.02 4.36 11.03
N ASP A 151 -3.90 5.36 11.03
CA ASP A 151 -5.24 5.22 10.46
C ASP A 151 -5.22 5.08 8.92
N THR A 152 -4.32 5.77 8.21
CA THR A 152 -4.19 5.61 6.75
C THR A 152 -3.51 4.30 6.37
N ILE A 153 -2.57 3.80 7.20
CA ILE A 153 -1.96 2.48 7.04
C ILE A 153 -3.02 1.39 7.28
N GLU A 154 -3.84 1.48 8.33
CA GLU A 154 -4.95 0.55 8.59
C GLU A 154 -5.96 0.51 7.44
N LEU A 155 -6.31 1.68 6.87
CA LEU A 155 -7.17 1.77 5.71
C LEU A 155 -6.52 1.14 4.47
N PHE A 156 -5.23 1.43 4.22
CA PHE A 156 -4.47 0.83 3.12
C PHE A 156 -4.49 -0.70 3.17
N TYR A 157 -4.20 -1.29 4.34
CA TYR A 157 -4.24 -2.75 4.48
C TYR A 157 -5.66 -3.29 4.30
N SER A 158 -6.68 -2.60 4.80
CA SER A 158 -8.07 -3.00 4.57
C SER A 158 -8.43 -3.03 3.09
N ASP A 159 -8.00 -2.02 2.32
CA ASP A 159 -8.21 -1.97 0.87
C ASP A 159 -7.39 -3.03 0.13
N LEU A 160 -6.16 -3.30 0.60
CA LEU A 160 -5.32 -4.37 0.07
C LEU A 160 -5.96 -5.75 0.27
N PHE A 161 -6.56 -6.02 1.42
CA PHE A 161 -7.27 -7.27 1.67
C PHE A 161 -8.48 -7.44 0.75
N ARG A 162 -9.27 -6.38 0.50
CA ARG A 162 -10.37 -6.42 -0.49
C ARG A 162 -9.84 -6.67 -1.91
N LEU A 163 -8.70 -6.08 -2.25
CA LEU A 163 -8.06 -6.33 -3.55
C LEU A 163 -7.67 -7.80 -3.69
N ILE A 164 -7.11 -8.40 -2.64
CA ILE A 164 -6.74 -9.83 -2.63
C ILE A 164 -7.99 -10.70 -2.76
N GLU A 165 -9.01 -10.49 -1.93
CA GLU A 165 -10.28 -11.24 -1.99
C GLU A 165 -10.92 -11.22 -3.39
N LYS A 166 -10.79 -10.11 -4.13
CA LYS A 166 -11.33 -10.00 -5.51
C LYS A 166 -10.53 -10.82 -6.55
N ASN A 167 -9.28 -11.17 -6.25
CA ASN A 167 -8.36 -11.85 -7.16
C ASN A 167 -7.97 -13.26 -6.69
N ASP A 168 -8.61 -13.75 -5.62
CA ASP A 168 -8.58 -15.13 -5.15
C ASP A 168 -9.57 -16.00 -5.98
#